data_AF-A0A9D9WTU7-F1
#
_entry.id   AF-A0A9D9WTU7-F1
#
_cell.length_a   1.000
_cell.length_b   1.000
_cell.length_c   1.000
_cell.angle_alpha   90.00
_cell.angle_beta   90.00
_cell.angle_gamma   90.00
#
_symmetry.space_group_name_H-M   'P 1'
#
loop_
_entity.id
_entity.type
_entity.pdbx_description
1 polymer ?
#
loop_
_entity_poly.entity_id
_entity_poly.type
_entity_poly.pdbx_seq_one_letter_code
_entity_poly.pdbx_strand_id
1 'polypeptide(L)'
;MSNSEKTGPISVILDAIRAKRERKTGTLKEIAELEASLLADIDAFDLDAAERRARREYLANSGAGMTDPTLVFPEIAPTRPATKPAEPQPPKTKPVAPTVDVKPKIGSSLLDQLRHRAEIRQREIHSELAERTSVNEAIDQALKHLFFYLHELVQQLNIIRPEIPRDYPLIEQFELNQLNWQEGFADYRTQSQSAGALVELVTFSYHLNGGTTLHIERDGPSVDRFRAMIFDFGLPFTYKEFKNERSYVERAEFDIRSDVSVSARWRADFSKGVISLETRNLERLGRALYSVRPQAVDQALLDDFGRLVLGQPNRFRELAKR
;
A
#
# COMPACT_ATOMS: atom_id res chain seq x y z
N MET A 1 8.42 1.79 -77.90
CA MET A 1 7.15 2.12 -77.21
C MET A 1 6.79 0.95 -76.31
N SER A 2 6.34 1.28 -75.08
CA SER A 2 5.79 0.39 -74.04
C SER A 2 6.78 -0.30 -73.10
N ASN A 3 7.26 0.48 -72.11
CA ASN A 3 7.71 -0.05 -70.83
C ASN A 3 6.49 -0.48 -70.01
N SER A 4 6.34 -1.79 -69.79
CA SER A 4 5.40 -2.35 -68.81
C SER A 4 6.07 -2.33 -67.43
N GLU A 5 5.53 -1.49 -66.55
CA GLU A 5 5.86 -1.42 -65.14
C GLU A 5 5.77 -2.79 -64.47
N LYS A 6 6.88 -3.27 -63.90
CA LYS A 6 6.86 -4.34 -62.90
C LYS A 6 6.73 -3.67 -61.54
N THR A 7 5.49 -3.47 -61.10
CA THR A 7 5.12 -3.07 -59.74
C THR A 7 5.51 -4.19 -58.79
N GLY A 8 6.75 -4.12 -58.27
CA GLY A 8 7.31 -5.12 -57.38
C GLY A 8 6.86 -4.95 -55.92
N PRO A 9 7.03 -5.98 -55.08
CA PRO A 9 6.64 -5.98 -53.66
C PRO A 9 7.30 -4.86 -52.83
N ILE A 10 8.35 -4.22 -53.35
CA ILE A 10 9.07 -3.11 -52.72
C ILE A 10 8.25 -1.81 -52.77
N SER A 11 7.45 -1.57 -53.82
CA SER A 11 6.61 -0.35 -53.89
C SER A 11 5.45 -0.41 -52.89
N VAL A 12 4.86 -1.60 -52.71
CA VAL A 12 3.79 -1.86 -51.74
C VAL A 12 4.26 -1.62 -50.30
N ILE A 13 5.52 -1.97 -49.98
CA ILE A 13 6.11 -1.73 -48.66
C ILE A 13 6.32 -0.24 -48.41
N LEU A 14 6.79 0.51 -49.42
CA LEU A 14 6.99 1.96 -49.30
C LEU A 14 5.66 2.72 -49.13
N ASP A 15 4.62 2.31 -49.84
CA ASP A 15 3.27 2.88 -49.70
C ASP A 15 2.65 2.57 -48.34
N ALA A 16 2.87 1.36 -47.80
CA ALA A 16 2.44 0.99 -46.45
C ALA A 16 3.17 1.81 -45.36
N ILE A 17 4.46 2.10 -45.55
CA ILE A 17 5.23 2.95 -44.63
C ILE A 17 4.73 4.40 -44.69
N ARG A 18 4.42 4.93 -45.88
CA ARG A 18 3.86 6.28 -46.04
C ARG A 18 2.48 6.38 -45.38
N ALA A 19 1.59 5.42 -45.62
CA ALA A 19 0.26 5.36 -45.00
C ALA A 19 0.32 5.27 -43.46
N LYS A 20 1.28 4.50 -42.91
CA LYS A 20 1.49 4.40 -41.46
C LYS A 20 2.01 5.71 -40.86
N ARG A 21 2.86 6.44 -41.58
CA ARG A 21 3.38 7.75 -41.17
C ARG A 21 2.28 8.81 -41.19
N GLU A 22 1.44 8.82 -42.21
CA GLU A 22 0.30 9.75 -42.34
C GLU A 22 -0.74 9.53 -41.23
N ARG A 23 -1.08 8.27 -40.92
CA ARG A 23 -1.91 7.95 -39.75
C ARG A 23 -1.30 8.45 -38.45
N LYS A 24 0.00 8.21 -38.23
CA LYS A 24 0.69 8.66 -37.01
C LYS A 24 0.69 10.19 -36.88
N THR A 25 0.83 10.93 -37.98
CA THR A 25 0.70 12.39 -37.98
C THR A 25 -0.73 12.88 -37.74
N GLY A 26 -1.75 12.14 -38.21
CA GLY A 26 -3.15 12.42 -37.88
C GLY A 26 -3.42 12.27 -36.39
N THR A 27 -3.00 11.16 -35.79
CA THR A 27 -3.15 10.90 -34.35
C THR A 27 -2.42 11.93 -33.49
N LEU A 28 -1.23 12.39 -33.91
CA LEU A 28 -0.50 13.44 -33.18
C LEU A 28 -1.20 14.81 -33.25
N LYS A 29 -1.89 15.12 -34.37
CA LYS A 29 -2.69 16.34 -34.48
C LYS A 29 -3.94 16.27 -33.62
N GLU A 30 -4.63 15.13 -33.61
CA GLU A 30 -5.79 14.89 -32.73
C GLU A 30 -5.42 15.00 -31.25
N ILE A 31 -4.26 14.47 -30.86
CA ILE A 31 -3.74 14.61 -29.49
C ILE A 31 -3.43 16.08 -29.18
N ALA A 32 -2.79 16.82 -30.09
CA ALA A 32 -2.49 18.24 -29.87
C ALA A 32 -3.75 19.11 -29.78
N GLU A 33 -4.79 18.80 -30.56
CA GLU A 33 -6.10 19.46 -30.47
C GLU A 33 -6.80 19.15 -29.14
N LEU A 34 -6.72 17.90 -28.67
CA LEU A 34 -7.26 17.51 -27.37
C LEU A 34 -6.51 18.18 -26.21
N GLU A 35 -5.18 18.25 -26.27
CA GLU A 35 -4.35 18.95 -25.29
C GLU A 35 -4.67 20.45 -25.25
N ALA A 36 -4.86 21.09 -26.41
CA ALA A 36 -5.25 22.49 -26.49
C ALA A 36 -6.66 22.73 -25.92
N SER A 37 -7.62 21.83 -26.18
CA SER A 37 -8.96 21.90 -25.59
C SER A 37 -8.92 21.73 -24.07
N LEU A 38 -8.10 20.82 -23.55
CA LEU A 38 -8.01 20.55 -22.12
C LEU A 38 -7.36 21.72 -21.36
N LEU A 39 -6.33 22.33 -21.95
CA LEU A 39 -5.70 23.53 -21.39
C LEU A 39 -6.66 24.72 -21.37
N ALA A 40 -7.45 24.90 -22.44
CA ALA A 40 -8.46 25.95 -22.48
C ALA A 40 -9.55 25.76 -21.41
N ASP A 41 -9.98 24.51 -21.15
CA ASP A 41 -10.95 24.20 -20.10
C ASP A 41 -10.38 24.44 -18.69
N ILE A 42 -9.09 24.14 -18.47
CA ILE A 42 -8.40 24.43 -17.21
C ILE A 42 -8.30 25.94 -16.97
N ASP A 43 -7.91 26.71 -18.00
CA ASP A 43 -7.80 28.16 -17.90
C ASP A 43 -9.17 28.85 -17.74
N ALA A 44 -10.23 28.25 -18.29
CA ALA A 44 -11.61 28.73 -18.11
C ALA A 44 -12.24 28.30 -16.77
N PHE A 45 -11.58 27.46 -15.96
CA PHE A 45 -12.14 26.92 -14.73
C PHE A 45 -12.08 27.94 -13.58
N ASP A 46 -13.22 28.59 -13.30
CA ASP A 46 -13.38 29.49 -12.16
C ASP A 46 -13.66 28.70 -10.86
N LEU A 47 -12.59 28.51 -10.07
CA LEU A 47 -12.59 27.81 -8.78
C LEU A 47 -13.59 28.44 -7.79
N ASP A 48 -13.70 29.77 -7.76
CA ASP A 48 -14.59 30.49 -6.85
C ASP A 48 -16.06 30.30 -7.23
N ALA A 49 -16.36 30.23 -8.53
CA ALA A 49 -17.71 29.92 -9.01
C ALA A 49 -18.11 28.46 -8.76
N ALA A 50 -17.14 27.54 -8.79
CA ALA A 50 -17.36 26.15 -8.41
C ALA A 50 -17.63 26.02 -6.90
N GLU A 51 -16.87 26.70 -6.05
CA GLU A 51 -17.08 26.70 -4.60
C GLU A 51 -18.43 27.32 -4.20
N ARG A 52 -18.83 28.43 -4.85
CA ARG A 52 -20.15 29.04 -4.65
C ARG A 52 -21.30 28.10 -5.03
N ARG A 53 -21.13 27.29 -6.08
CA ARG A 53 -22.11 26.27 -6.48
C ARG A 53 -22.17 25.13 -5.46
N ALA A 54 -21.02 24.61 -5.04
CA ALA A 54 -20.94 23.54 -4.04
C ALA A 54 -21.55 23.97 -2.69
N ARG A 55 -21.27 25.20 -2.22
CA ARG A 55 -21.90 25.74 -1.00
C ARG A 55 -23.40 25.93 -1.15
N ARG A 56 -23.88 26.37 -2.32
CA ARG A 56 -25.32 26.51 -2.58
C ARG A 56 -26.03 25.16 -2.60
N GLU A 57 -25.43 24.15 -3.20
CA GLU A 57 -25.94 22.78 -3.20
C GLU A 57 -25.92 22.18 -1.80
N TYR A 58 -24.84 22.40 -1.05
CA TYR A 58 -24.76 21.98 0.36
C TYR A 58 -25.87 22.61 1.19
N LEU A 59 -26.10 23.93 1.07
CA LEU A 59 -27.16 24.65 1.78
C LEU A 59 -28.58 24.23 1.32
N ALA A 60 -28.75 23.93 0.03
CA ALA A 60 -30.02 23.43 -0.50
C ALA A 60 -30.34 22.01 0.00
N ASN A 61 -29.32 21.16 0.17
CA ASN A 61 -29.48 19.80 0.70
C ASN A 61 -29.50 19.72 2.23
N SER A 62 -28.93 20.68 2.96
CA SER A 62 -28.94 20.70 4.43
C SER A 62 -30.19 21.36 5.03
N GLY A 63 -31.09 21.91 4.21
CA GLY A 63 -32.33 22.57 4.65
C GLY A 63 -33.55 21.66 4.88
N ALA A 64 -33.44 20.34 4.70
CA ALA A 64 -34.55 19.39 4.88
C ALA A 64 -34.29 18.40 6.03
N GLY A 65 -33.95 18.93 7.21
CA GLY A 65 -33.91 18.13 8.43
C GLY A 65 -32.95 18.71 9.47
N MET A 66 -33.51 19.19 10.57
CA MET A 66 -32.84 19.74 11.75
C MET A 66 -32.37 21.20 11.66
N THR A 67 -33.19 22.10 12.18
CA THR A 67 -32.77 23.10 13.20
C THR A 67 -34.03 23.75 13.77
N ASP A 68 -34.72 23.05 14.67
CA ASP A 68 -35.63 23.72 15.62
C ASP A 68 -35.21 23.33 17.05
N PRO A 69 -34.55 24.21 17.81
CA PRO A 69 -34.01 23.92 19.13
C PRO A 69 -35.08 23.84 20.24
N THR A 70 -36.36 23.76 19.90
CA THR A 70 -37.48 23.69 20.86
C THR A 70 -38.16 22.31 20.96
N LEU A 71 -37.74 21.33 20.15
CA LEU A 71 -38.28 19.96 20.21
C LEU A 71 -37.48 19.09 21.16
N VAL A 72 -37.97 18.95 22.40
CA VAL A 72 -37.48 17.97 23.38
C VAL A 72 -37.95 16.58 22.96
N PHE A 73 -37.01 15.75 22.50
CA PHE A 73 -37.27 14.33 22.22
C PHE A 73 -37.32 13.55 23.55
N PRO A 74 -38.33 12.69 23.78
CA PRO A 74 -38.39 11.88 25.00
C PRO A 74 -37.29 10.79 24.99
N GLU A 75 -36.56 10.74 26.09
CA GLU A 75 -35.51 9.76 26.38
C GLU A 75 -36.12 8.36 26.63
N ILE A 76 -35.80 7.39 25.79
CA ILE A 76 -36.24 6.00 25.94
C ILE A 76 -35.25 5.28 26.87
N ALA A 77 -35.51 5.32 28.18
CA ALA A 77 -34.80 4.50 29.15
C ALA A 77 -35.36 3.06 29.16
N PRO A 78 -34.52 2.01 29.15
CA PRO A 78 -34.98 0.64 29.25
C PRO A 78 -35.21 0.30 30.72
N THR A 79 -36.47 0.21 31.14
CA THR A 79 -36.81 -0.38 32.44
C THR A 79 -37.79 -1.53 32.25
N ARG A 80 -37.27 -2.74 32.42
CA ARG A 80 -38.07 -3.91 32.73
C ARG A 80 -37.52 -4.50 34.03
N PRO A 81 -38.40 -4.83 35.00
CA PRO A 81 -38.20 -6.06 35.74
C PRO A 81 -39.44 -6.97 35.73
N ALA A 82 -39.18 -8.18 36.24
CA ALA A 82 -39.88 -9.44 36.08
C ALA A 82 -41.30 -9.59 36.70
N THR A 83 -42.14 -10.33 35.95
CA THR A 83 -43.00 -11.48 36.29
C THR A 83 -43.71 -11.60 37.65
N LYS A 84 -45.07 -11.74 37.63
CA LYS A 84 -45.89 -12.83 38.24
C LYS A 84 -47.41 -12.64 37.92
N PRO A 85 -48.29 -13.67 38.09
CA PRO A 85 -49.39 -13.99 37.16
C PRO A 85 -50.85 -13.83 37.68
N ALA A 86 -51.75 -13.66 36.69
CA ALA A 86 -53.18 -14.04 36.56
C ALA A 86 -54.25 -13.60 37.59
N GLU A 87 -55.33 -12.96 37.10
CA GLU A 87 -56.73 -13.40 37.21
C GLU A 87 -57.66 -12.63 36.21
N PRO A 88 -58.86 -13.15 35.87
CA PRO A 88 -59.46 -13.00 34.53
C PRO A 88 -60.65 -12.04 34.48
N GLN A 89 -60.87 -11.41 33.32
CA GLN A 89 -62.13 -10.74 32.99
C GLN A 89 -62.63 -11.10 31.57
N PRO A 90 -63.96 -11.10 31.36
CA PRO A 90 -64.64 -11.90 30.33
C PRO A 90 -64.70 -11.20 28.96
N PRO A 91 -65.08 -11.94 27.90
CA PRO A 91 -64.92 -11.50 26.52
C PRO A 91 -66.05 -10.56 26.10
N LYS A 92 -65.69 -9.49 25.37
CA LYS A 92 -66.64 -8.83 24.46
C LYS A 92 -66.16 -8.95 23.03
N THR A 93 -67.09 -9.48 22.25
CA THR A 93 -66.98 -10.02 20.92
C THR A 93 -67.28 -8.96 19.85
N LYS A 94 -66.43 -8.96 18.80
CA LYS A 94 -66.71 -8.67 17.37
C LYS A 94 -66.85 -7.19 16.94
N PRO A 95 -66.71 -6.87 15.64
CA PRO A 95 -66.07 -7.60 14.53
C PRO A 95 -65.11 -6.79 13.61
N VAL A 96 -64.12 -7.52 13.09
CA VAL A 96 -63.50 -7.54 11.76
C VAL A 96 -64.18 -6.73 10.63
N ALA A 97 -63.40 -5.86 9.95
CA ALA A 97 -63.09 -5.82 8.50
C ALA A 97 -62.82 -4.37 7.99
N PRO A 98 -62.11 -4.14 6.86
CA PRO A 98 -61.27 -5.06 6.09
C PRO A 98 -59.82 -4.55 5.90
N THR A 99 -58.97 -5.55 5.65
CA THR A 99 -57.73 -5.50 4.88
C THR A 99 -57.77 -4.49 3.73
N VAL A 100 -56.85 -3.54 3.74
CA VAL A 100 -56.53 -2.76 2.55
C VAL A 100 -55.78 -3.69 1.61
N ASP A 101 -56.50 -4.19 0.62
CA ASP A 101 -55.95 -4.83 -0.57
C ASP A 101 -54.87 -3.93 -1.18
N VAL A 102 -53.59 -4.24 -0.96
CA VAL A 102 -52.52 -3.75 -1.83
C VAL A 102 -52.60 -4.57 -3.11
N LYS A 103 -53.55 -4.20 -3.97
CA LYS A 103 -53.49 -4.59 -5.38
C LYS A 103 -52.13 -4.14 -5.92
N PRO A 104 -51.32 -5.03 -6.52
CA PRO A 104 -50.09 -4.62 -7.16
C PRO A 104 -50.50 -3.72 -8.34
N LYS A 105 -50.13 -2.44 -8.30
CA LYS A 105 -50.25 -1.57 -9.46
C LYS A 105 -49.35 -2.16 -10.55
N ILE A 106 -49.96 -2.87 -11.48
CA ILE A 106 -49.41 -3.24 -12.78
C ILE A 106 -49.12 -1.91 -13.48
N GLY A 107 -47.84 -1.54 -13.54
CA GLY A 107 -47.40 -0.32 -14.20
C GLY A 107 -46.18 0.35 -13.58
N SER A 108 -45.19 -0.40 -13.06
CA SER A 108 -43.84 0.17 -13.05
C SER A 108 -43.42 0.21 -14.52
N SER A 109 -43.39 1.39 -15.11
CA SER A 109 -42.83 1.57 -16.45
C SER A 109 -41.45 0.93 -16.48
N LEU A 110 -41.01 0.40 -17.63
CA LEU A 110 -39.64 -0.13 -17.78
C LEU A 110 -38.61 0.88 -17.24
N LEU A 111 -38.89 2.18 -17.40
CA LEU A 111 -38.09 3.27 -16.86
C LEU A 111 -38.09 3.33 -15.32
N ASP A 112 -39.19 3.03 -14.65
CA ASP A 112 -39.25 2.97 -13.19
C ASP A 112 -38.45 1.77 -12.65
N GLN A 113 -38.51 0.64 -13.34
CA GLN A 113 -37.68 -0.53 -13.02
C GLN A 113 -36.20 -0.27 -13.25
N LEU A 114 -35.84 0.41 -14.35
CA LEU A 114 -34.47 0.82 -14.64
C LEU A 114 -33.97 1.85 -13.63
N ARG A 115 -34.80 2.82 -13.23
CA ARG A 115 -34.47 3.80 -12.21
C ARG A 115 -34.20 3.14 -10.87
N HIS A 116 -35.06 2.22 -10.44
CA HIS A 116 -34.83 1.48 -9.20
C HIS A 116 -33.54 0.65 -9.23
N ARG A 117 -33.25 -0.03 -10.35
CA ARG A 117 -31.98 -0.75 -10.54
C ARG A 117 -30.76 0.19 -10.58
N ALA A 118 -30.90 1.35 -11.20
CA ALA A 118 -29.84 2.36 -11.25
C ALA A 118 -29.56 2.93 -9.86
N GLU A 119 -30.60 3.23 -9.06
CA GLU A 119 -30.45 3.71 -7.68
C GLU A 119 -29.77 2.68 -6.78
N ILE A 120 -30.13 1.39 -6.89
CA ILE A 120 -29.45 0.31 -6.17
C ILE A 120 -27.97 0.23 -6.57
N ARG A 121 -27.70 0.20 -7.88
CA ARG A 121 -26.32 0.12 -8.40
C ARG A 121 -25.48 1.35 -8.04
N GLN A 122 -26.06 2.54 -8.06
CA GLN A 122 -25.38 3.76 -7.62
C GLN A 122 -25.03 3.69 -6.13
N ARG A 123 -25.96 3.24 -5.28
CA ARG A 123 -25.69 3.07 -3.85
C ARG A 123 -24.58 2.06 -3.59
N GLU A 124 -24.58 0.93 -4.30
CA GLU A 124 -23.50 -0.08 -4.22
C GLU A 124 -22.15 0.53 -4.61
N ILE A 125 -22.08 1.21 -5.76
CA ILE A 125 -20.84 1.88 -6.22
C ILE A 125 -20.37 2.94 -5.20
N HIS A 126 -21.27 3.76 -4.67
CA HIS A 126 -20.93 4.77 -3.66
C HIS A 126 -20.44 4.14 -2.36
N SER A 127 -21.05 3.03 -1.92
CA SER A 127 -20.63 2.29 -0.72
C SER A 127 -19.23 1.70 -0.91
N GLU A 128 -18.99 1.01 -2.04
CA GLU A 128 -17.69 0.44 -2.36
C GLU A 128 -16.59 1.50 -2.44
N LEU A 129 -16.90 2.66 -3.04
CA LEU A 129 -15.97 3.77 -3.14
C LEU A 129 -15.66 4.37 -1.77
N ALA A 130 -16.67 4.56 -0.92
CA ALA A 130 -16.49 5.06 0.44
C ALA A 130 -15.64 4.10 1.30
N GLU A 131 -15.89 2.79 1.21
CA GLU A 131 -15.09 1.77 1.89
C GLU A 131 -13.63 1.82 1.45
N ARG A 132 -13.36 1.86 0.14
CA ARG A 132 -11.99 1.95 -0.39
C ARG A 132 -11.28 3.22 0.07
N THR A 133 -11.95 4.36 0.04
CA THR A 133 -11.39 5.62 0.53
C THR A 133 -11.03 5.52 2.01
N SER A 134 -11.93 4.97 2.84
CA SER A 134 -11.68 4.80 4.27
C SER A 134 -10.50 3.88 4.57
N VAL A 135 -10.33 2.80 3.80
CA VAL A 135 -9.19 1.88 3.93
C VAL A 135 -7.89 2.56 3.52
N ASN A 136 -7.91 3.32 2.43
CA ASN A 136 -6.73 4.06 1.96
C ASN A 136 -6.29 5.14 2.96
N GLU A 137 -7.24 5.86 3.55
CA GLU A 137 -6.99 6.81 4.64
C GLU A 137 -6.42 6.12 5.88
N ALA A 138 -6.93 4.95 6.24
CA ALA A 138 -6.38 4.17 7.35
C ALA A 138 -4.93 3.72 7.08
N ILE A 139 -4.60 3.30 5.85
CA ILE A 139 -3.22 2.98 5.43
C ILE A 139 -2.33 4.21 5.57
N ASP A 140 -2.77 5.37 5.06
CA ASP A 140 -2.02 6.61 5.12
C ASP A 140 -1.73 7.05 6.57
N GLN A 141 -2.74 7.02 7.43
CA GLN A 141 -2.57 7.32 8.86
C GLN A 141 -1.60 6.35 9.54
N ALA A 142 -1.72 5.06 9.27
CA ALA A 142 -0.83 4.03 9.82
C ALA A 142 0.62 4.24 9.37
N LEU A 143 0.86 4.53 8.09
CA LEU A 143 2.20 4.78 7.56
C LEU A 143 2.80 6.09 8.08
N LYS A 144 1.99 7.15 8.25
CA LYS A 144 2.44 8.39 8.90
C LYS A 144 2.86 8.13 10.34
N HIS A 145 2.02 7.43 11.11
CA HIS A 145 2.31 7.10 12.51
C HIS A 145 3.61 6.28 12.63
N LEU A 146 3.74 5.25 11.81
CA LEU A 146 4.95 4.44 11.68
C LEU A 146 6.18 5.30 11.34
N PHE A 147 6.09 6.19 10.35
CA PHE A 147 7.22 7.06 9.98
C PHE A 147 7.67 7.94 11.14
N PHE A 148 6.75 8.61 11.83
CA PHE A 148 7.11 9.47 12.97
C PHE A 148 7.82 8.69 14.07
N TYR A 149 7.30 7.51 14.43
CA TYR A 149 7.94 6.62 15.39
C TYR A 149 9.35 6.21 14.95
N LEU A 150 9.50 5.72 13.71
CA LEU A 150 10.80 5.27 13.20
C LEU A 150 11.79 6.42 13.09
N HIS A 151 11.33 7.61 12.70
CA HIS A 151 12.17 8.80 12.63
C HIS A 151 12.70 9.18 14.01
N GLU A 152 11.84 9.24 15.03
CA GLU A 152 12.25 9.54 16.39
C GLU A 152 13.18 8.45 16.96
N LEU A 153 12.87 7.17 16.72
CA LEU A 153 13.72 6.05 17.10
C LEU A 153 15.13 6.18 16.49
N VAL A 154 15.24 6.42 15.19
CA VAL A 154 16.54 6.62 14.51
C VAL A 154 17.31 7.77 15.13
N GLN A 155 16.66 8.91 15.41
CA GLN A 155 17.33 10.05 16.01
C GLN A 155 17.98 9.69 17.34
N GLN A 156 17.27 8.97 18.22
CA GLN A 156 17.81 8.53 19.50
C GLN A 156 18.92 7.48 19.34
N LEU A 157 18.73 6.50 18.44
CA LEU A 157 19.73 5.45 18.21
C LEU A 157 21.02 5.99 17.60
N ASN A 158 20.94 7.00 16.72
CA ASN A 158 22.12 7.66 16.15
C ASN A 158 22.95 8.42 17.19
N ILE A 159 22.33 8.86 18.29
CA ILE A 159 23.02 9.51 19.42
C ILE A 159 23.66 8.46 20.32
N ILE A 160 22.90 7.44 20.74
CA ILE A 160 23.35 6.45 21.73
C ILE A 160 24.34 5.45 21.12
N ARG A 161 24.16 5.10 19.84
CA ARG A 161 24.93 4.07 19.11
C ARG A 161 25.10 2.78 19.91
N PRO A 162 23.99 2.13 20.30
CA PRO A 162 24.06 0.96 21.17
C PRO A 162 24.74 -0.24 20.50
N GLU A 163 25.25 -1.14 21.33
CA GLU A 163 25.60 -2.50 20.93
C GLU A 163 24.31 -3.29 20.65
N ILE A 164 24.31 -4.07 19.56
CA ILE A 164 23.20 -4.92 19.14
C ILE A 164 23.59 -6.37 19.44
N PRO A 165 23.01 -7.00 20.48
CA PRO A 165 23.33 -8.37 20.88
C PRO A 165 22.61 -9.39 19.98
N ARG A 166 22.91 -9.34 18.67
CA ARG A 166 22.36 -10.24 17.67
C ARG A 166 23.46 -10.85 16.82
N ASP A 167 23.43 -12.17 16.73
CA ASP A 167 24.35 -12.93 15.90
C ASP A 167 23.73 -13.20 14.53
N TYR A 168 24.49 -12.92 13.47
CA TYR A 168 24.09 -13.19 12.10
C TYR A 168 24.87 -14.39 11.57
N PRO A 169 24.26 -15.59 11.57
CA PRO A 169 24.92 -16.78 11.03
C PRO A 169 25.11 -16.62 9.52
N LEU A 170 26.34 -16.81 9.04
CA LEU A 170 26.68 -16.73 7.62
C LEU A 170 26.78 -18.13 7.01
N ILE A 171 27.72 -18.95 7.47
CA ILE A 171 27.92 -20.31 6.99
C ILE A 171 28.71 -21.14 8.01
N GLU A 172 28.35 -22.42 8.18
CA GLU A 172 29.04 -23.35 9.09
C GLU A 172 29.17 -22.76 10.52
N GLN A 173 30.38 -22.48 10.99
CA GLN A 173 30.63 -21.86 12.31
C GLN A 173 30.87 -20.35 12.23
N PHE A 174 30.81 -19.75 11.03
CA PHE A 174 31.05 -18.32 10.82
C PHE A 174 29.76 -17.52 11.05
N GLU A 175 29.84 -16.57 11.97
CA GLU A 175 28.77 -15.63 12.30
C GLU A 175 29.34 -14.22 12.42
N LEU A 176 28.50 -13.22 12.13
CA LEU A 176 28.81 -11.81 12.37
C LEU A 176 28.15 -11.45 13.70
N ASN A 177 28.96 -11.13 14.71
CA ASN A 177 28.52 -10.81 16.07
C ASN A 177 29.18 -9.51 16.56
N GLN A 178 28.90 -9.13 17.83
CA GLN A 178 29.45 -7.93 18.47
C GLN A 178 29.21 -6.64 17.66
N LEU A 179 28.04 -6.56 17.05
CA LEU A 179 27.70 -5.50 16.11
C LEU A 179 27.23 -4.24 16.85
N ASN A 180 27.78 -3.09 16.48
CA ASN A 180 27.38 -1.80 17.03
C ASN A 180 26.63 -0.97 16.00
N TRP A 181 25.58 -0.28 16.44
CA TRP A 181 24.86 0.68 15.63
C TRP A 181 25.79 1.81 15.17
N GLN A 182 25.85 2.05 13.86
CA GLN A 182 26.65 3.14 13.30
C GLN A 182 25.76 4.35 13.00
N GLU A 183 24.81 4.15 12.09
CA GLU A 183 23.91 5.18 11.61
C GLU A 183 22.66 4.51 11.05
N GLY A 184 21.52 5.17 11.24
CA GLY A 184 20.27 4.82 10.58
C GLY A 184 19.57 6.03 10.01
N PHE A 185 18.58 5.73 9.19
CA PHE A 185 17.79 6.70 8.46
C PHE A 185 16.35 6.19 8.31
N ALA A 186 15.40 7.11 8.40
CA ALA A 186 13.99 6.86 8.15
C ALA A 186 13.44 7.95 7.23
N ASP A 187 12.70 7.54 6.20
CA ASP A 187 12.13 8.42 5.18
C ASP A 187 10.78 7.87 4.71
N TYR A 188 9.98 8.72 4.09
CA TYR A 188 8.72 8.34 3.49
C TYR A 188 8.52 8.97 2.12
N ARG A 189 7.65 8.35 1.32
CA ARG A 189 7.24 8.85 0.02
C ARG A 189 5.73 8.84 -0.10
N THR A 190 5.21 9.83 -0.80
CA THR A 190 3.78 9.98 -1.11
C THR A 190 3.52 9.72 -2.58
N GLN A 191 2.30 9.32 -2.90
CA GLN A 191 1.80 9.24 -4.27
C GLN A 191 1.70 10.63 -4.91
N SER A 192 1.46 10.66 -6.22
CA SER A 192 1.18 11.93 -6.92
C SER A 192 -0.05 12.63 -6.34
N GLN A 193 -0.13 13.95 -6.51
CA GLN A 193 -1.29 14.74 -6.07
C GLN A 193 -2.59 14.27 -6.74
N SER A 194 -2.52 13.84 -8.01
CA SER A 194 -3.64 13.24 -8.74
C SER A 194 -4.15 11.92 -8.14
N ALA A 195 -3.32 11.23 -7.36
CA ALA A 195 -3.65 9.99 -6.66
C ALA A 195 -3.96 10.23 -5.16
N GLY A 196 -4.18 11.47 -4.74
CA GLY A 196 -4.56 11.82 -3.37
C GLY A 196 -3.39 12.08 -2.42
N ALA A 197 -2.14 12.08 -2.91
CA ALA A 197 -0.92 12.38 -2.14
C ALA A 197 -0.76 11.55 -0.84
N LEU A 198 -1.32 10.34 -0.81
CA LEU A 198 -1.23 9.42 0.33
C LEU A 198 0.19 8.87 0.46
N VAL A 199 0.63 8.58 1.68
CA VAL A 199 1.91 7.91 1.93
C VAL A 199 1.86 6.50 1.33
N GLU A 200 2.81 6.19 0.43
CA GLU A 200 2.89 4.89 -0.24
C GLU A 200 4.05 4.02 0.26
N LEU A 201 5.09 4.62 0.81
CA LEU A 201 6.29 3.91 1.22
C LEU A 201 6.94 4.61 2.41
N VAL A 202 7.23 3.85 3.46
CA VAL A 202 8.13 4.25 4.54
C VAL A 202 9.36 3.34 4.50
N THR A 203 10.55 3.93 4.41
CA THR A 203 11.82 3.21 4.38
C THR A 203 12.56 3.49 5.68
N PHE A 204 13.02 2.42 6.32
CA PHE A 204 13.91 2.47 7.47
C PHE A 204 15.14 1.62 7.17
N SER A 205 16.32 2.19 7.32
CA SER A 205 17.58 1.52 7.01
C SER A 205 18.64 1.92 8.01
N TYR A 206 19.52 0.99 8.36
CA TYR A 206 20.60 1.24 9.28
C TYR A 206 21.80 0.33 9.02
N HIS A 207 22.95 0.78 9.51
CA HIS A 207 24.22 0.09 9.39
C HIS A 207 24.72 -0.38 10.75
N LEU A 208 25.16 -1.63 10.78
CA LEU A 208 25.79 -2.26 11.93
C LEU A 208 27.24 -2.61 11.60
N ASN A 209 28.15 -2.40 12.55
CA ASN A 209 29.57 -2.73 12.37
C ASN A 209 30.16 -3.39 13.63
N GLY A 210 30.81 -4.53 13.47
CA GLY A 210 31.43 -5.31 14.55
C GLY A 210 32.96 -5.22 14.61
N GLY A 211 33.61 -4.46 13.73
CA GLY A 211 35.07 -4.26 13.70
C GLY A 211 35.90 -5.51 13.36
N THR A 212 35.28 -6.69 13.29
CA THR A 212 35.91 -7.96 12.96
C THR A 212 35.88 -8.24 11.45
N THR A 213 36.82 -9.07 11.01
CA THR A 213 36.88 -9.58 9.63
C THR A 213 36.92 -11.10 9.66
N LEU A 214 36.00 -11.73 8.95
CA LEU A 214 35.97 -13.18 8.79
C LEU A 214 36.79 -13.58 7.57
N HIS A 215 37.72 -14.50 7.74
CA HIS A 215 38.50 -15.08 6.66
C HIS A 215 37.97 -16.47 6.32
N ILE A 216 37.54 -16.67 5.07
CA ILE A 216 36.91 -17.92 4.62
C ILE A 216 37.54 -18.35 3.30
N GLU A 217 38.01 -19.60 3.27
CA GLU A 217 38.52 -20.26 2.06
C GLU A 217 37.44 -21.16 1.45
N ARG A 218 37.32 -21.15 0.11
CA ARG A 218 36.42 -22.02 -0.64
C ARG A 218 37.11 -22.56 -1.90
N ASP A 219 36.78 -23.79 -2.25
CA ASP A 219 37.38 -24.49 -3.40
C ASP A 219 36.39 -24.71 -4.54
N GLY A 220 36.93 -24.69 -5.76
CA GLY A 220 36.25 -25.07 -6.99
C GLY A 220 34.88 -24.39 -7.19
N PRO A 221 33.81 -25.14 -7.56
CA PRO A 221 32.50 -24.57 -7.88
C PRO A 221 31.77 -23.89 -6.71
N SER A 222 32.25 -24.07 -5.47
CA SER A 222 31.64 -23.44 -4.30
C SER A 222 31.98 -21.96 -4.18
N VAL A 223 33.09 -21.52 -4.81
CA VAL A 223 33.55 -20.13 -4.83
C VAL A 223 32.50 -19.20 -5.39
N ASP A 224 31.98 -19.49 -6.59
CA ASP A 224 31.01 -18.63 -7.26
C ASP A 224 29.67 -18.58 -6.52
N ARG A 225 29.23 -19.72 -5.96
CA ARG A 225 28.00 -19.80 -5.16
C ARG A 225 28.12 -18.98 -3.88
N PHE A 226 29.26 -19.10 -3.21
CA PHE A 226 29.51 -18.36 -1.97
C PHE A 226 29.65 -16.85 -2.23
N ARG A 227 30.34 -16.47 -3.31
CA ARG A 227 30.43 -15.08 -3.77
C ARG A 227 29.04 -14.49 -4.04
N ALA A 228 28.19 -15.21 -4.78
CA ALA A 228 26.82 -14.78 -5.06
C ALA A 228 26.01 -14.63 -3.76
N MET A 229 26.14 -15.57 -2.82
CA MET A 229 25.46 -15.51 -1.52
C MET A 229 25.86 -14.28 -0.69
N ILE A 230 27.17 -13.99 -0.55
CA ILE A 230 27.64 -12.81 0.19
C ILE A 230 27.15 -11.51 -0.47
N PHE A 231 27.20 -11.46 -1.81
CA PHE A 231 26.68 -10.33 -2.58
C PHE A 231 25.17 -10.15 -2.38
N ASP A 232 24.41 -11.24 -2.38
CA ASP A 232 22.97 -11.23 -2.14
C ASP A 232 22.60 -10.80 -0.74
N PHE A 233 23.47 -10.98 0.26
CA PHE A 233 23.33 -10.38 1.59
C PHE A 233 23.80 -8.92 1.64
N GLY A 234 24.62 -8.49 0.68
CA GLY A 234 25.14 -7.13 0.61
C GLY A 234 26.25 -6.86 1.63
N LEU A 235 26.97 -7.92 2.04
CA LEU A 235 28.12 -7.79 2.93
C LEU A 235 29.34 -7.33 2.14
N PRO A 236 30.15 -6.39 2.65
CA PRO A 236 31.37 -5.98 1.99
C PRO A 236 32.48 -7.00 2.19
N PHE A 237 33.11 -7.44 1.10
CA PHE A 237 34.20 -8.42 1.13
C PHE A 237 35.34 -8.07 0.17
N THR A 238 36.54 -8.52 0.50
CA THR A 238 37.67 -8.65 -0.45
C THR A 238 37.79 -10.09 -0.90
N TYR A 239 38.32 -10.27 -2.12
CA TYR A 239 38.27 -11.54 -2.82
C TYR A 239 39.58 -11.77 -3.59
N LYS A 240 40.20 -12.93 -3.37
CA LYS A 240 41.41 -13.37 -4.06
C LYS A 240 41.20 -14.75 -4.65
N GLU A 241 41.33 -14.87 -5.97
CA GLU A 241 41.27 -16.14 -6.70
C GLU A 241 42.66 -16.73 -6.90
N PHE A 242 42.78 -18.04 -6.69
CA PHE A 242 43.93 -18.83 -7.07
C PHE A 242 43.55 -19.74 -8.22
N LYS A 243 44.18 -19.51 -9.38
CA LYS A 243 43.94 -20.28 -10.60
C LYS A 243 45.04 -21.30 -10.81
N ASN A 244 44.67 -22.49 -11.25
CA ASN A 244 45.62 -23.51 -11.65
C ASN A 244 46.29 -23.17 -13.00
N GLU A 245 47.26 -23.97 -13.42
CA GLU A 245 47.97 -23.80 -14.71
C GLU A 245 47.03 -23.81 -15.94
N ARG A 246 45.83 -24.39 -15.79
CA ARG A 246 44.77 -24.41 -16.81
C ARG A 246 43.80 -23.24 -16.70
N SER A 247 44.10 -22.24 -15.88
CA SER A 247 43.30 -21.03 -15.62
C SER A 247 41.92 -21.27 -14.99
N TYR A 248 41.66 -22.45 -14.42
CA TYR A 248 40.48 -22.70 -13.59
C TYR A 248 40.70 -22.23 -12.16
N VAL A 249 39.68 -21.62 -11.55
CA VAL A 249 39.69 -21.26 -10.13
C VAL A 249 39.71 -22.53 -9.31
N GLU A 250 40.83 -22.77 -8.64
CA GLU A 250 41.04 -23.92 -7.77
C GLU A 250 40.56 -23.59 -6.35
N ARG A 251 40.92 -22.39 -5.88
CA ARG A 251 40.59 -21.88 -4.55
C ARG A 251 40.34 -20.38 -4.59
N ALA A 252 39.53 -19.88 -3.66
CA ALA A 252 39.45 -18.46 -3.37
C ALA A 252 39.40 -18.17 -1.88
N GLU A 253 40.02 -17.05 -1.51
CA GLU A 253 40.00 -16.47 -0.17
C GLU A 253 39.03 -15.28 -0.14
N PHE A 254 38.18 -15.24 0.88
CA PHE A 254 37.23 -14.17 1.13
C PHE A 254 37.54 -13.55 2.50
N ASP A 255 37.81 -12.23 2.54
CA ASP A 255 37.80 -11.48 3.79
C ASP A 255 36.52 -10.65 3.86
N ILE A 256 35.62 -11.04 4.76
CA ILE A 256 34.29 -10.44 4.90
C ILE A 256 34.33 -9.54 6.12
N ARG A 257 34.07 -8.25 5.94
CA ARG A 257 33.97 -7.32 7.06
C ARG A 257 32.63 -7.52 7.76
N SER A 258 32.63 -7.47 9.09
CA SER A 258 31.42 -7.48 9.92
C SER A 258 30.68 -6.14 9.82
N ASP A 259 30.18 -5.84 8.63
CA ASP A 259 29.41 -4.64 8.29
C ASP A 259 28.10 -5.08 7.63
N VAL A 260 27.00 -4.94 8.38
CA VAL A 260 25.68 -5.43 7.99
C VAL A 260 24.78 -4.24 7.70
N SER A 261 24.37 -4.11 6.44
CA SER A 261 23.34 -3.15 6.03
C SER A 261 21.96 -3.77 6.22
N VAL A 262 21.12 -3.15 7.04
CA VAL A 262 19.76 -3.58 7.33
C VAL A 262 18.74 -2.62 6.72
N SER A 263 17.64 -3.15 6.19
CA SER A 263 16.53 -2.33 5.72
C SER A 263 15.17 -2.95 5.98
N ALA A 264 14.17 -2.10 6.20
CA ALA A 264 12.77 -2.40 6.33
C ALA A 264 11.98 -1.38 5.49
N ARG A 265 11.20 -1.89 4.54
CA ARG A 265 10.39 -1.09 3.61
C ARG A 265 8.93 -1.44 3.80
N TRP A 266 8.17 -0.47 4.29
CA TRP A 266 6.74 -0.59 4.55
C TRP A 266 5.99 0.08 3.39
N ARG A 267 5.41 -0.73 2.52
CA ARG A 267 4.77 -0.28 1.29
C ARG A 267 3.26 -0.44 1.40
N ALA A 268 2.50 0.59 1.06
CA ALA A 268 1.07 0.51 0.88
C ALA A 268 0.73 -0.43 -0.29
N ASP A 269 -0.11 -1.43 -0.05
CA ASP A 269 -0.82 -2.17 -1.09
C ASP A 269 -2.29 -1.73 -1.04
N PHE A 270 -2.57 -0.57 -1.64
CA PHE A 270 -3.93 0.00 -1.72
C PHE A 270 -4.92 -0.94 -2.43
N SER A 271 -4.43 -1.83 -3.30
CA SER A 271 -5.29 -2.80 -3.99
C SER A 271 -5.82 -3.88 -3.05
N LYS A 272 -5.02 -4.28 -2.06
CA LYS A 272 -5.37 -5.30 -1.06
C LYS A 272 -5.78 -4.72 0.30
N GLY A 273 -5.65 -3.42 0.50
CA GLY A 273 -5.97 -2.76 1.77
C GLY A 273 -4.99 -3.09 2.90
N VAL A 274 -3.74 -3.44 2.58
CA VAL A 274 -2.72 -3.87 3.56
C VAL A 274 -1.40 -3.14 3.37
N ILE A 275 -0.54 -3.21 4.37
CA ILE A 275 0.84 -2.71 4.32
C ILE A 275 1.76 -3.92 4.15
N SER A 276 2.56 -3.92 3.09
CA SER A 276 3.58 -4.93 2.83
C SER A 276 4.90 -4.49 3.43
N LEU A 277 5.39 -5.22 4.42
CA LEU A 277 6.71 -5.01 5.01
C LEU A 277 7.73 -5.94 4.36
N GLU A 278 8.69 -5.37 3.67
CA GLU A 278 9.85 -6.07 3.14
C GLU A 278 11.09 -5.73 3.96
N THR A 279 11.69 -6.76 4.57
CA THR A 279 12.89 -6.62 5.39
C THR A 279 14.07 -7.32 4.73
N ARG A 280 15.26 -6.77 4.95
CA ARG A 280 16.54 -7.34 4.54
C ARG A 280 17.52 -7.25 5.70
N ASN A 281 18.13 -8.38 6.04
CA ASN A 281 19.09 -8.53 7.13
C ASN A 281 18.56 -8.06 8.50
N LEU A 282 17.23 -7.98 8.71
CA LEU A 282 16.68 -7.47 9.95
C LEU A 282 16.88 -8.47 11.10
N GLU A 283 16.43 -9.70 10.92
CA GLU A 283 16.50 -10.74 11.96
C GLU A 283 17.63 -11.74 11.72
N ARG A 284 17.85 -12.05 10.45
CA ARG A 284 18.89 -12.94 9.93
C ARG A 284 19.28 -12.44 8.55
N LEU A 285 20.45 -12.86 8.06
CA LEU A 285 20.88 -12.55 6.70
C LEU A 285 19.84 -13.04 5.68
N GLY A 286 19.55 -12.19 4.69
CA GLY A 286 18.54 -12.43 3.67
C GLY A 286 17.28 -11.58 3.82
N ARG A 287 16.18 -11.99 3.18
CA ARG A 287 14.95 -11.21 3.06
C ARG A 287 13.80 -11.89 3.80
N ALA A 288 12.89 -11.10 4.37
CA ALA A 288 11.62 -11.58 4.89
C ALA A 288 10.49 -10.62 4.54
N LEU A 289 9.30 -11.17 4.25
CA LEU A 289 8.11 -10.44 3.85
C LEU A 289 7.00 -10.65 4.88
N TYR A 290 6.34 -9.57 5.26
CA TYR A 290 5.19 -9.56 6.14
C TYR A 290 4.04 -8.77 5.50
N SER A 291 2.81 -9.15 5.80
CA SER A 291 1.61 -8.40 5.43
C SER A 291 0.92 -7.98 6.72
N VAL A 292 0.77 -6.67 6.90
CA VAL A 292 0.29 -6.03 8.12
C VAL A 292 -0.97 -5.24 7.80
N ARG A 293 -2.02 -5.41 8.61
CA ARG A 293 -3.23 -4.59 8.47
C ARG A 293 -2.98 -3.18 9.01
N PRO A 294 -3.60 -2.14 8.44
CA PRO A 294 -3.42 -0.77 8.94
C PRO A 294 -3.77 -0.63 10.43
N GLN A 295 -4.82 -1.30 10.88
CA GLN A 295 -5.28 -1.28 12.28
C GLN A 295 -4.33 -1.99 13.25
N ALA A 296 -3.44 -2.85 12.75
CA ALA A 296 -2.43 -3.51 13.57
C ALA A 296 -1.21 -2.60 13.84
N VAL A 297 -1.08 -1.48 13.13
CA VAL A 297 -0.02 -0.48 13.35
C VAL A 297 -0.39 0.41 14.54
N ASP A 298 -0.34 -0.20 15.73
CA ASP A 298 -0.50 0.47 17.01
C ASP A 298 0.85 0.68 17.71
N GLN A 299 0.85 1.43 18.81
CA GLN A 299 2.08 1.68 19.58
C GLN A 299 2.77 0.37 20.02
N ALA A 300 2.01 -0.67 20.33
CA ALA A 300 2.58 -1.95 20.78
C ALA A 300 3.36 -2.65 19.66
N LEU A 301 2.83 -2.67 18.43
CA LEU A 301 3.54 -3.16 17.24
C LEU A 301 4.84 -2.38 17.03
N LEU A 302 4.76 -1.05 17.13
CA LEU A 302 5.91 -0.16 16.91
C LEU A 302 7.00 -0.38 17.95
N ASP A 303 6.63 -0.46 19.24
CA ASP A 303 7.58 -0.73 20.33
C ASP A 303 8.26 -2.09 20.18
N ASP A 304 7.50 -3.13 19.83
CA ASP A 304 8.08 -4.46 19.57
C ASP A 304 8.94 -4.48 18.29
N PHE A 305 8.62 -3.65 17.29
CA PHE A 305 9.52 -3.45 16.15
C PHE A 305 10.82 -2.76 16.57
N GLY A 306 10.76 -1.74 17.44
CA GLY A 306 11.95 -1.11 18.01
C GLY A 306 12.82 -2.11 18.79
N ARG A 307 12.20 -2.96 19.61
CA ARG A 307 12.90 -4.07 20.30
C ARG A 307 13.52 -5.06 19.30
N LEU A 308 12.80 -5.39 18.23
CA LEU A 308 13.31 -6.24 17.15
C LEU A 308 14.55 -5.64 16.48
N VAL A 309 14.57 -4.33 16.22
CA VAL A 309 15.74 -3.61 15.68
C VAL A 309 16.92 -3.70 16.65
N LEU A 310 16.66 -3.55 17.95
CA LEU A 310 17.66 -3.55 19.02
C LEU A 310 18.20 -4.93 19.41
N GLY A 311 17.81 -6.02 18.74
CA GLY A 311 18.25 -7.35 19.15
C GLY A 311 17.48 -7.93 20.35
N GLN A 312 16.50 -7.21 20.90
CA GLN A 312 15.83 -7.57 22.15
C GLN A 312 14.68 -8.58 21.93
N PRO A 313 14.27 -9.31 22.98
CA PRO A 313 13.07 -10.13 22.95
C PRO A 313 11.85 -9.29 22.58
N ASN A 314 11.08 -9.75 21.59
CA ASN A 314 9.96 -9.00 21.03
C ASN A 314 8.85 -9.96 20.58
N ARG A 315 7.66 -9.40 20.37
CA ARG A 315 6.48 -10.11 19.84
C ARG A 315 6.05 -9.64 18.45
N PHE A 316 6.94 -8.95 17.73
CA PHE A 316 6.62 -8.28 16.47
C PHE A 316 5.89 -9.21 15.48
N ARG A 317 6.39 -10.44 15.28
CA ARG A 317 5.80 -11.41 14.34
C ARG A 317 4.39 -11.86 14.70
N GLU A 318 4.02 -11.83 15.99
CA GLU A 318 2.68 -12.18 16.45
C GLU A 318 1.74 -10.98 16.27
N LEU A 319 2.22 -9.79 16.61
CA LEU A 319 1.49 -8.53 16.46
C LEU A 319 1.20 -8.21 14.98
N ALA A 320 2.18 -8.42 14.11
CA ALA A 320 2.07 -8.18 12.67
C ALA A 320 1.02 -9.06 11.97
N LYS A 321 0.55 -10.14 12.61
CA LYS A 321 -0.46 -11.06 12.06
C LYS A 321 -1.90 -10.75 12.47
N ARG A 322 -2.13 -9.75 13.33
CA ARG A 322 -3.47 -9.33 13.79
C ARG A 322 -4.28 -8.71 12.65
#